data_AF-A0AAT9SLM1-F1
#
_entry.id   AF-A0AAT9SLM1-F1
#
_cell.length_a   1.000
_cell.length_b   1.000
_cell.length_c   1.000
_cell.angle_alpha   90.00
_cell.angle_beta   90.00
_cell.angle_gamma   90.00
#
_symmetry.space_group_name_H-M   'P 1'
#
loop_
_entity.id
_entity.type
_entity.pdbx_description
1 polymer ?
#
loop_
_entity_poly.entity_id
_entity_poly.type
_entity_poly.pdbx_seq_one_letter_code
_entity_poly.pdbx_strand_id
1 'polypeptide(L)' 'MRLSNVDKRGNPQPGKIYEFEVPASGGGTRTVRIRDDEGGHDFGAGNPQNRGSHFNDESGNHYDY' A
#
# COMPACT_ATOMS: atom_id res chain seq x y z
N MET A 1 10.68 8.16 -3.28
CA MET A 1 10.15 8.45 -4.63
C MET A 1 8.64 8.17 -4.64
N ARG A 2 7.85 8.68 -5.59
CA ARG A 2 6.42 8.36 -5.72
C ARG A 2 6.20 7.53 -6.99
N LEU A 3 5.65 6.33 -6.85
CA LEU A 3 5.30 5.43 -7.96
C LEU A 3 3.77 5.32 -8.08
N SER A 4 3.28 4.86 -9.23
CA SER A 4 1.87 4.50 -9.40
C SER A 4 1.52 3.32 -8.49
N ASN A 5 0.35 3.37 -7.85
CA ASN A 5 -0.15 2.22 -7.10
C ASN A 5 -0.53 1.08 -8.06
N VAL A 6 -0.22 -0.14 -7.64
CA VAL A 6 -0.54 -1.37 -8.36
C VAL A 6 -1.04 -2.43 -7.40
N ASP A 7 -1.96 -3.27 -7.88
CA ASP A 7 -2.40 -4.45 -7.15
C ASP A 7 -1.29 -5.51 -7.04
N LYS A 8 -1.55 -6.60 -6.31
CA LYS A 8 -0.58 -7.71 -6.16
C LYS A 8 -0.23 -8.42 -7.48
N ARG A 9 -0.94 -8.13 -8.58
CA ARG A 9 -0.71 -8.67 -9.93
C ARG A 9 -0.05 -7.63 -10.86
N GLY A 10 0.24 -6.43 -10.38
CA GLY A 10 0.87 -5.34 -11.14
C GLY A 10 -0.11 -4.48 -11.94
N ASN A 11 -1.42 -4.64 -11.77
CA ASN A 11 -2.40 -3.78 -12.45
C ASN A 11 -2.47 -2.41 -11.77
N PRO A 12 -2.52 -1.31 -12.53
CA PRO A 12 -2.70 0.03 -11.96
C PRO A 12 -3.94 0.11 -11.07
N GLN A 13 -3.79 0.77 -9.92
CA GLN A 13 -4.88 1.14 -9.02
C GLN A 13 -4.81 2.65 -8.71
N PRO A 14 -5.94 3.28 -8.34
CA PRO A 14 -5.92 4.63 -7.80
C PRO A 14 -4.96 4.75 -6.61
N GLY A 15 -4.42 5.95 -6.41
CA GLY A 15 -3.44 6.25 -5.38
C GLY A 15 -1.98 6.06 -5.81
N LYS A 16 -1.08 5.90 -4.82
CA LYS A 16 0.38 5.98 -5.01
C LYS A 16 1.15 4.97 -4.15
N ILE A 17 2.39 4.70 -4.52
CA ILE A 17 3.37 4.05 -3.64
C ILE A 17 4.38 5.10 -3.19
N TYR A 18 4.52 5.26 -1.88
CA TYR A 18 5.56 6.07 -1.27
C TYR A 18 6.73 5.19 -0.86
N GLU A 19 7.92 5.54 -1.34
CA GLU A 19 9.17 4.86 -0.97
C GLU A 19 9.98 5.71 0.00
N PHE A 20 10.40 5.08 1.10
CA PHE A 20 11.25 5.66 2.13
C PHE A 20 12.48 4.78 2.34
N GLU A 21 13.65 5.42 2.45
CA GLU A 21 14.86 4.74 2.91
C GLU A 21 14.89 4.74 4.44
N VAL A 22 15.02 3.56 5.04
CA VAL A 22 15.14 3.40 6.50
C VAL A 22 16.42 2.63 6.83
N PRO A 23 16.99 2.80 8.03
CA PRO A 23 18.16 2.03 8.44
C PRO A 23 17.91 0.51 8.36
N ALA A 24 18.88 -0.22 7.80
CA ALA A 24 18.86 -1.67 7.77
C ALA A 24 19.60 -2.26 8.98
N SER A 25 19.15 -3.42 9.46
CA SER A 25 19.89 -4.19 10.46
C SER A 25 21.25 -4.60 9.88
N GLY A 26 22.34 -4.24 10.55
CA GLY A 26 23.71 -4.49 10.07
C GLY A 26 24.35 -3.31 9.33
N GLY A 27 23.68 -2.15 9.26
CA GLY A 27 24.19 -0.95 8.59
C GLY A 27 23.64 -0.77 7.18
N GLY A 28 23.78 0.45 6.65
CA GLY A 28 23.16 0.84 5.37
C GLY A 28 21.67 1.17 5.49
N THR A 29 20.99 1.23 4.34
CA THR A 29 19.55 1.50 4.26
C THR A 29 18.82 0.38 3.53
N ARG A 30 17.51 0.30 3.76
CA ARG A 30 16.56 -0.49 2.97
C ARG A 30 15.38 0.39 2.58
N THR A 31 14.81 0.12 1.42
CA THR A 31 13.57 0.77 1.00
C THR A 31 12.37 0.12 1.68
N VAL A 32 11.48 0.92 2.24
CA VAL A 32 10.13 0.52 2.67
C VAL A 32 9.09 1.20 1.80
N ARG A 33 7.97 0.51 1.57
CA ARG A 33 6.88 0.98 0.71
C ARG A 33 5.61 1.13 1.52
N ILE A 34 5.00 2.31 1.44
CA ILE A 34 3.63 2.55 1.89
C ILE A 34 2.76 2.69 0.64
N ARG A 35 1.72 1.87 0.54
CA ARG A 35 0.73 1.96 -0.56
C ARG A 35 -0.45 2.78 -0.09
N ASP A 36 -0.92 3.63 -0.96
CA ASP A 36 -2.13 4.43 -0.84
C ASP A 36 -3.14 3.80 -1.79
N ASP A 37 -4.01 2.97 -1.21
CA ASP A 37 -5.11 2.29 -1.91
C ASP A 37 -6.32 3.25 -1.92
N GLU A 38 -6.15 4.40 -2.59
CA GLU A 38 -7.15 5.49 -2.66
C GLU A 38 -8.51 4.98 -3.16
N GLY A 39 -8.50 3.99 -4.06
CA GLY A 39 -9.72 3.40 -4.63
C GLY A 39 -10.43 2.42 -3.69
N GLY A 40 -9.80 2.03 -2.58
CA GLY A 40 -10.30 0.97 -1.71
C GLY A 40 -10.43 -0.38 -2.43
N HIS A 41 -11.28 -1.25 -1.87
CA HIS A 41 -11.60 -2.56 -2.45
C HIS A 41 -13.12 -2.81 -2.41
N ASP A 42 -13.68 -3.26 -3.53
CA ASP A 42 -15.04 -3.81 -3.61
C ASP A 42 -15.01 -5.17 -4.30
N PHE A 43 -15.35 -6.21 -3.55
CA PHE A 43 -15.41 -7.61 -3.97
C PHE A 43 -16.85 -8.16 -3.99
N GLY A 44 -17.86 -7.27 -3.97
CA GLY A 44 -19.27 -7.63 -3.95
C GLY A 44 -19.91 -7.59 -2.56
N ALA A 45 -21.24 -7.72 -2.54
CA ALA A 45 -22.05 -7.49 -1.35
C ALA A 45 -21.68 -8.40 -0.16
N GLY A 46 -21.47 -7.79 1.00
CA GLY A 46 -21.19 -8.50 2.25
C GLY A 46 -19.78 -9.07 2.38
N ASN A 47 -18.87 -8.80 1.44
CA ASN A 47 -17.51 -9.28 1.54
C ASN A 47 -16.76 -8.51 2.66
N PRO A 48 -16.22 -9.20 3.68
CA PRO A 48 -15.54 -8.54 4.81
C PRO A 48 -14.20 -7.89 4.43
N GLN A 49 -13.70 -8.13 3.21
CA GLN A 49 -12.51 -7.48 2.66
C GLN A 49 -12.84 -6.15 1.97
N ASN A 50 -14.12 -5.82 1.78
CA ASN A 50 -14.50 -4.52 1.24
C ASN A 50 -14.03 -3.43 2.19
N ARG A 51 -13.37 -2.41 1.63
CA ARG A 51 -12.75 -1.33 2.42
C ARG A 51 -12.73 -0.05 1.61
N GLY A 52 -12.92 1.08 2.29
CA GLY A 52 -12.70 2.39 1.69
C GLY A 52 -11.22 2.67 1.41
N SER A 53 -10.93 3.92 1.09
CA SER A 53 -9.55 4.41 0.95
C SER A 53 -8.75 4.12 2.22
N HIS A 54 -7.54 3.60 2.05
CA HIS A 54 -6.65 3.29 3.17
C HIS A 54 -5.20 3.25 2.72
N PHE A 55 -4.29 3.37 3.69
CA PHE A 55 -2.88 3.08 3.50
C PHE A 55 -2.56 1.64 3.90
N ASN A 56 -1.57 1.06 3.24
CA ASN A 56 -0.96 -0.22 3.62
C ASN A 56 0.52 -0.02 3.88
N ASP A 57 1.01 -0.52 5.01
CA ASP A 57 2.45 -0.58 5.26
C ASP A 57 3.07 -1.87 4.69
N GLU A 58 4.40 -1.96 4.77
CA GLU A 58 5.16 -3.13 4.31
C GLU A 58 4.89 -4.40 5.11
N SER A 59 4.37 -4.27 6.34
CA SER A 59 3.99 -5.40 7.21
C SER A 59 2.59 -5.90 6.90
N GLY A 60 1.88 -5.24 5.98
CA GLY A 60 0.49 -5.55 5.64
C GLY A 60 -0.52 -5.00 6.64
N ASN A 61 -0.14 -4.05 7.51
CA ASN A 61 -1.11 -3.30 8.30
C ASN A 61 -1.87 -2.33 7.40
N HIS A 62 -3.08 -1.95 7.84
CA HIS A 62 -3.97 -1.08 7.08
C HIS A 62 -4.48 0.08 7.94
N TYR A 63 -4.54 1.28 7.38
CA TYR A 63 -4.93 2.51 8.07
C TYR A 63 -5.96 3.30 7.25
N ASP A 64 -7.18 3.42 7.76
CA ASP A 64 -8.29 4.13 7.07
C ASP A 64 -8.16 5.65 7.15
N TYR A 65 -8.73 6.37 6.18
CA TYR A 65 -8.90 7.83 6.21
C TYR A 65 -10.05 8.33 5.33
#